data_AF-A0A951C648-F1
#
_entry.id   AF-A0A951C648-F1
#
_cell.length_a   1.000
_cell.length_b   1.000
_cell.length_c   1.000
_cell.angle_alpha   90.00
_cell.angle_beta   90.00
_cell.angle_gamma   90.00
#
_symmetry.space_group_name_H-M   'P 1'
#
loop_
_entity.id
_entity.type
_entity.pdbx_description
1 polymer ?
#
loop_
_entity_poly.entity_id
_entity_poly.type
_entity_poly.pdbx_seq_one_letter_code
_entity_poly.pdbx_strand_id
1 'polypeptide(L)'
;IRQLLDDLALEERHHKNLADELGEQKLHGSAAEAEEEAKRRLFVLQIIQPGLAGLMDGSVSTLAPVFAAALATQKSYDAFLVGLAASVGAGISMGFAEALSDDGTLTGRGHPWVRGGICGLMTALGGIGHTLPFLIPSFQIALTAAVVVVIVELAIISWVRHRYMETPPLSAALQVGLGGALVFLTGILIGSS
;
A
#
# COMPACT_ATOMS: atom_id res chain seq x y z
N ILE A 1 -57.35 26.55 14.04
CA ILE A 1 -56.35 25.48 14.30
C ILE A 1 -56.28 24.50 13.12
N ARG A 2 -57.37 23.84 12.72
CA ARG A 2 -57.36 22.89 11.58
C ARG A 2 -56.91 23.50 10.24
N GLN A 3 -57.45 24.67 9.86
CA GLN A 3 -57.03 25.38 8.65
C GLN A 3 -55.55 25.79 8.65
N LEU A 4 -55.02 26.27 9.79
CA LEU A 4 -53.61 26.63 9.90
C LEU A 4 -52.67 25.44 9.75
N LEU A 5 -53.10 24.24 10.17
CA LEU A 5 -52.33 23.00 9.99
C LEU A 5 -52.42 22.49 8.55
N ASP A 6 -53.58 22.65 7.90
CA ASP A 6 -53.77 22.29 6.49
C ASP A 6 -52.95 23.21 5.56
N ASP A 7 -52.89 24.52 5.86
CA ASP A 7 -52.07 25.49 5.14
C ASP A 7 -50.57 25.22 5.32
N LEU A 8 -50.14 24.88 6.54
CA LEU A 8 -48.74 24.50 6.81
C LEU A 8 -48.34 23.23 6.05
N ALA A 9 -49.23 22.23 6.00
CA ALA A 9 -49.00 20.98 5.28
C ALA A 9 -48.99 21.15 3.74
N LEU A 10 -49.61 22.22 3.23
CA LEU A 10 -49.53 22.60 1.81
C LEU A 10 -48.20 23.29 1.51
N GLU A 11 -47.78 24.23 2.35
CA GLU A 11 -46.49 24.90 2.22
C GLU A 11 -45.30 23.95 2.38
N GLU A 12 -45.34 23.00 3.32
CA GLU A 12 -44.29 21.97 3.44
C GLU A 12 -44.21 21.07 2.20
N ARG A 13 -45.34 20.72 1.60
CA ARG A 13 -45.36 19.95 0.34
C ARG A 13 -44.78 20.75 -0.81
N HIS A 14 -45.07 22.04 -0.89
CA HIS A 14 -44.48 22.93 -1.88
C HIS A 14 -42.97 23.06 -1.70
N HIS A 15 -42.49 23.26 -0.47
CA HIS A 15 -41.06 23.30 -0.16
C HIS A 15 -40.35 21.97 -0.44
N LYS A 16 -41.00 20.84 -0.14
CA LYS A 16 -40.45 19.51 -0.44
C LYS A 16 -40.32 19.30 -1.95
N ASN A 17 -41.35 19.61 -2.72
CA ASN A 17 -41.31 19.48 -4.17
C ASN A 17 -40.25 20.40 -4.80
N LEU A 18 -40.12 21.64 -4.31
CA LEU A 18 -39.09 22.57 -4.76
C LEU A 18 -37.68 22.08 -4.40
N ALA A 19 -37.51 21.47 -3.23
CA ALA A 19 -36.25 20.87 -2.81
C ALA A 19 -35.89 19.64 -3.66
N ASP A 20 -36.87 18.79 -3.98
CA ASP A 20 -36.70 17.63 -4.87
C ASP A 20 -36.34 18.10 -6.29
N GLU A 21 -37.04 19.11 -6.83
CA GLU A 21 -36.80 19.66 -8.18
C GLU A 21 -35.45 20.39 -8.29
N LEU A 22 -35.06 21.14 -7.25
CA LEU A 22 -33.72 21.75 -7.16
C LEU A 22 -32.63 20.71 -6.93
N GLY A 23 -32.93 19.62 -6.21
CA GLY A 23 -32.08 18.46 -6.03
C GLY A 23 -31.82 17.79 -7.37
N GLU A 24 -32.85 17.46 -8.14
CA GLU A 24 -32.69 16.88 -9.47
C GLU A 24 -31.93 17.84 -10.40
N GLN A 25 -32.33 19.11 -10.53
CA GLN A 25 -31.67 20.05 -11.45
C GLN A 25 -30.20 20.36 -11.14
N LYS A 26 -29.78 20.37 -9.86
CA LYS A 26 -28.39 20.70 -9.47
C LYS A 26 -27.49 19.47 -9.28
N LEU A 27 -28.05 18.28 -9.09
CA LEU A 27 -27.28 17.04 -8.92
C LEU A 27 -27.00 16.31 -10.25
N HIS A 28 -27.55 16.77 -11.38
CA HIS A 28 -27.30 16.16 -12.68
C HIS A 28 -25.85 16.36 -13.18
N GLY A 29 -25.15 15.23 -13.35
CA GLY A 29 -23.94 15.07 -14.15
C GLY A 29 -22.66 15.56 -13.49
N SER A 30 -22.44 16.88 -13.47
CA SER A 30 -21.12 17.45 -13.15
C SER A 30 -20.75 17.41 -11.66
N ALA A 31 -21.72 17.60 -10.77
CA ALA A 31 -21.48 17.54 -9.32
C ALA A 31 -21.26 16.10 -8.83
N ALA A 32 -22.03 15.15 -9.36
CA ALA A 32 -21.87 13.73 -9.07
C ALA A 32 -20.53 13.18 -9.60
N GLU A 33 -20.14 13.55 -10.83
CA GLU A 33 -18.84 13.19 -11.41
C GLU A 33 -17.67 13.80 -10.62
N ALA A 34 -17.78 15.07 -10.22
CA ALA A 34 -16.76 15.72 -9.40
C ALA A 34 -16.63 15.09 -8.00
N GLU A 35 -17.75 14.68 -7.38
CA GLU A 35 -17.76 13.97 -6.10
C GLU A 35 -17.13 12.57 -6.24
N GLU A 36 -17.44 11.83 -7.31
CA GLU A 36 -16.86 10.53 -7.59
C GLU A 36 -15.35 10.63 -7.85
N GLU A 37 -14.92 11.64 -8.61
CA GLU A 37 -13.51 11.91 -8.84
C GLU A 37 -12.77 12.28 -7.55
N ALA A 38 -13.40 13.09 -6.68
CA ALA A 38 -12.86 13.42 -5.37
C ALA A 38 -12.74 12.18 -4.46
N LYS A 39 -13.76 11.32 -4.42
CA LYS A 39 -13.72 10.04 -3.68
C LYS A 39 -12.62 9.13 -4.20
N ARG A 40 -12.45 9.03 -5.53
CA ARG A 40 -11.38 8.23 -6.15
C ARG A 40 -10.00 8.75 -5.80
N ARG A 41 -9.79 10.08 -5.82
CA ARG A 41 -8.52 10.71 -5.42
C ARG A 41 -8.22 10.45 -3.94
N LEU A 42 -9.20 10.59 -3.07
CA LEU A 42 -9.05 10.28 -1.64
C LEU A 42 -8.71 8.81 -1.43
N PHE A 43 -9.39 7.88 -2.12
CA PHE A 43 -9.08 6.45 -2.03
C PHE A 43 -7.63 6.14 -2.44
N VAL A 44 -7.15 6.73 -3.53
CA VAL A 44 -5.76 6.58 -3.98
C VAL A 44 -4.79 7.10 -2.92
N LEU A 45 -5.02 8.29 -2.39
CA LEU A 45 -4.13 8.94 -1.41
C LEU A 45 -4.13 8.24 -0.05
N GLN A 46 -5.26 7.67 0.37
CA GLN A 46 -5.45 7.13 1.71
C GLN A 46 -5.16 5.63 1.81
N ILE A 47 -5.34 4.89 0.72
CA ILE A 47 -5.23 3.43 0.72
C ILE A 47 -4.12 2.95 -0.22
N ILE A 48 -4.18 3.37 -1.49
CA ILE A 48 -3.26 2.85 -2.51
C ILE A 48 -1.84 3.38 -2.29
N GLN A 49 -1.68 4.67 -2.04
CA GLN A 49 -0.36 5.28 -1.89
C GLN A 49 0.39 4.77 -0.64
N PRO A 50 -0.21 4.74 0.56
CA PRO A 50 0.46 4.17 1.74
C PRO A 50 0.73 2.68 1.58
N GLY A 51 -0.20 1.95 0.95
CA GLY A 51 -0.01 0.51 0.71
C GLY A 51 1.11 0.22 -0.29
N LEU A 52 1.23 0.99 -1.36
CA LEU A 52 2.33 0.89 -2.33
C LEU A 52 3.68 1.25 -1.71
N ALA A 53 3.71 2.32 -0.90
CA ALA A 53 4.92 2.72 -0.19
C ALA A 53 5.37 1.62 0.77
N GLY A 54 4.44 1.07 1.55
CA GLY A 54 4.72 -0.03 2.45
C GLY A 54 5.22 -1.27 1.72
N LEU A 55 4.54 -1.70 0.65
CA LEU A 55 4.95 -2.85 -0.17
C LEU A 55 6.37 -2.70 -0.73
N MET A 56 6.71 -1.51 -1.25
CA MET A 56 8.05 -1.22 -1.76
C MET A 56 9.11 -1.33 -0.66
N ASP A 57 8.85 -0.72 0.48
CA ASP A 57 9.78 -0.75 1.60
C ASP A 57 9.97 -2.18 2.11
N GLY A 58 8.89 -2.91 2.33
CA GLY A 58 8.90 -4.29 2.80
C GLY A 58 9.68 -5.20 1.86
N SER A 59 9.34 -5.19 0.57
CA SER A 59 9.96 -6.07 -0.41
C SER A 59 11.40 -5.75 -0.72
N VAL A 60 11.86 -4.50 -0.56
CA VAL A 60 13.25 -4.12 -0.84
C VAL A 60 14.12 -4.21 0.41
N SER A 61 13.69 -3.66 1.55
CA SER A 61 14.51 -3.53 2.76
C SER A 61 14.85 -4.88 3.42
N THR A 62 13.99 -5.88 3.25
CA THR A 62 14.16 -7.20 3.88
C THR A 62 15.01 -8.17 3.05
N LEU A 63 15.31 -7.85 1.78
CA LEU A 63 16.17 -8.68 0.93
C LEU A 63 17.57 -8.83 1.51
N ALA A 64 18.20 -7.72 1.93
CA ALA A 64 19.56 -7.75 2.45
C ALA A 64 19.71 -8.70 3.66
N PRO A 65 18.93 -8.55 4.76
CA PRO A 65 19.07 -9.42 5.92
C PRO A 65 18.73 -10.89 5.61
N VAL A 66 17.70 -11.16 4.78
CA VAL A 66 17.31 -12.52 4.40
C VAL A 66 18.42 -13.23 3.62
N PHE A 67 18.91 -12.60 2.56
CA PHE A 67 19.94 -13.23 1.71
C PHE A 67 21.30 -13.28 2.40
N ALA A 68 21.62 -12.30 3.25
CA ALA A 68 22.81 -12.38 4.10
C ALA A 68 22.74 -13.58 5.04
N ALA A 69 21.63 -13.76 5.76
CA ALA A 69 21.44 -14.89 6.66
C ALA A 69 21.43 -16.23 5.91
N ALA A 70 20.74 -16.30 4.76
CA ALA A 70 20.71 -17.49 3.91
C ALA A 70 22.10 -17.92 3.49
N LEU A 71 22.92 -16.98 3.00
CA LEU A 71 24.24 -17.29 2.48
C LEU A 71 25.25 -17.59 3.59
N ALA A 72 25.18 -16.86 4.70
CA ALA A 72 26.08 -17.06 5.84
C ALA A 72 25.81 -18.40 6.56
N THR A 73 24.54 -18.79 6.72
CA THR A 73 24.17 -19.99 7.49
C THR A 73 24.04 -21.25 6.65
N GLN A 74 23.74 -21.11 5.35
CA GLN A 74 23.35 -22.21 4.45
C GLN A 74 22.17 -23.04 4.99
N LYS A 75 21.37 -22.46 5.91
CA LYS A 75 20.20 -23.10 6.53
C LYS A 75 18.97 -22.31 6.17
N SER A 76 18.05 -22.93 5.41
CA SER A 76 16.83 -22.27 4.96
C SER A 76 16.02 -21.72 6.14
N TYR A 77 15.87 -22.48 7.21
CA TYR A 77 15.06 -22.06 8.36
C TYR A 77 15.61 -20.83 9.09
N ASP A 78 16.94 -20.67 9.17
CA ASP A 78 17.55 -19.50 9.79
C ASP A 78 17.26 -18.24 8.95
N ALA A 79 17.34 -18.35 7.62
CA ALA A 79 16.94 -17.28 6.70
C ALA A 79 15.44 -16.93 6.80
N PHE A 80 14.59 -17.94 6.96
CA PHE A 80 13.15 -17.75 7.18
C PHE A 80 12.89 -16.95 8.47
N LEU A 81 13.54 -17.32 9.58
CA LEU A 81 13.38 -16.61 10.85
C LEU A 81 13.84 -15.16 10.77
N VAL A 82 15.00 -14.91 10.15
CA VAL A 82 15.54 -13.56 9.95
C VAL A 82 14.60 -12.75 9.06
N GLY A 83 14.10 -13.33 7.97
CA GLY A 83 13.17 -12.65 7.07
C GLY A 83 11.84 -12.32 7.71
N LEU A 84 11.29 -13.23 8.49
CA LEU A 84 10.06 -12.99 9.22
C LEU A 84 10.25 -11.89 10.26
N ALA A 85 11.35 -11.94 11.02
CA ALA A 85 11.68 -10.91 11.99
C ALA A 85 11.90 -9.54 11.33
N ALA A 86 12.62 -9.49 10.22
CA ALA A 86 12.85 -8.27 9.46
C ALA A 86 11.54 -7.70 8.89
N SER A 87 10.66 -8.56 8.35
CA SER A 87 9.36 -8.15 7.79
C SER A 87 8.42 -7.59 8.84
N VAL A 88 8.28 -8.28 9.98
CA VAL A 88 7.43 -7.80 11.08
C VAL A 88 8.02 -6.53 11.69
N GLY A 89 9.34 -6.48 11.92
CA GLY A 89 10.01 -5.30 12.46
C GLY A 89 9.87 -4.08 11.55
N ALA A 90 10.10 -4.25 10.23
CA ALA A 90 9.91 -3.20 9.24
C ALA A 90 8.44 -2.75 9.20
N GLY A 91 7.47 -3.69 9.22
CA GLY A 91 6.05 -3.35 9.22
C GLY A 91 5.61 -2.55 10.44
N ILE A 92 6.07 -2.90 11.63
CA ILE A 92 5.80 -2.11 12.84
C ILE A 92 6.42 -0.72 12.69
N SER A 93 7.70 -0.63 12.29
CA SER A 93 8.42 0.63 12.16
C SER A 93 7.78 1.57 11.13
N MET A 94 7.51 1.08 9.91
CA MET A 94 6.84 1.84 8.86
C MET A 94 5.43 2.25 9.25
N GLY A 95 4.68 1.36 9.92
CA GLY A 95 3.33 1.68 10.37
C GLY A 95 3.30 2.85 11.36
N PHE A 96 4.24 2.88 12.31
CA PHE A 96 4.41 4.03 13.20
C PHE A 96 4.91 5.28 12.46
N ALA A 97 5.89 5.14 11.57
CA ALA A 97 6.44 6.26 10.80
C ALA A 97 5.33 6.96 9.99
N GLU A 98 4.48 6.19 9.32
CA GLU A 98 3.37 6.72 8.53
C GLU A 98 2.23 7.27 9.41
N ALA A 99 1.90 6.59 10.53
CA ALA A 99 0.88 7.07 11.47
C ALA A 99 1.27 8.38 12.17
N LEU A 100 2.56 8.62 12.38
CA LEU A 100 3.09 9.81 13.03
C LEU A 100 3.53 10.90 12.04
N SER A 101 3.57 10.59 10.74
CA SER A 101 4.08 11.52 9.72
C SER A 101 3.14 12.71 9.48
N ASP A 102 1.83 12.53 9.62
CA ASP A 102 0.85 13.55 9.22
C ASP A 102 -0.53 13.26 9.81
N ASP A 103 -1.06 14.21 10.58
CA ASP A 103 -2.39 14.16 11.21
C ASP A 103 -3.55 14.27 10.20
N GLY A 104 -3.26 14.52 8.92
CA GLY A 104 -4.23 14.56 7.82
C GLY A 104 -5.08 15.84 7.77
N THR A 105 -4.95 16.70 8.78
CA THR A 105 -5.69 17.97 8.94
C THR A 105 -5.32 19.03 7.89
N LEU A 106 -4.08 19.00 7.38
CA LEU A 106 -3.56 19.94 6.37
C LEU A 106 -3.50 19.37 4.96
N THR A 107 -3.37 18.04 4.81
CA THR A 107 -3.10 17.38 3.52
C THR A 107 -4.29 16.63 2.92
N GLY A 108 -5.37 16.43 3.68
CA GLY A 108 -6.53 15.65 3.23
C GLY A 108 -6.27 14.14 3.12
N ARG A 109 -5.13 13.66 3.64
CA ARG A 109 -4.73 12.25 3.62
C ARG A 109 -5.48 11.34 4.61
N GLY A 110 -6.53 11.83 5.25
CA GLY A 110 -7.39 11.01 6.12
C GLY A 110 -6.72 10.61 7.44
N HIS A 111 -7.31 9.62 8.13
CA HIS A 111 -6.96 9.28 9.50
C HIS A 111 -5.57 8.61 9.62
N PRO A 112 -4.64 9.16 10.41
CA PRO A 112 -3.22 8.72 10.42
C PRO A 112 -3.05 7.25 10.78
N TRP A 113 -3.82 6.76 11.75
CA TRP A 113 -3.77 5.37 12.19
C TRP A 113 -4.22 4.38 11.12
N VAL A 114 -5.13 4.77 10.21
CA VAL A 114 -5.56 3.90 9.11
C VAL A 114 -4.43 3.78 8.07
N ARG A 115 -3.81 4.91 7.72
CA ARG A 115 -2.65 4.94 6.82
C ARG A 115 -1.48 4.15 7.38
N GLY A 116 -1.15 4.36 8.65
CA GLY A 116 -0.11 3.61 9.34
C GLY A 116 -0.39 2.12 9.38
N GLY A 117 -1.63 1.72 9.68
CA GLY A 117 -2.06 0.33 9.63
C GLY A 117 -1.88 -0.29 8.24
N ILE A 118 -2.32 0.40 7.19
CA ILE A 118 -2.20 -0.08 5.80
C ILE A 118 -0.73 -0.15 5.38
N CYS A 119 0.04 0.92 5.61
CA CYS A 119 1.46 0.96 5.28
C CYS A 119 2.22 -0.16 5.98
N GLY A 120 2.10 -0.27 7.31
CA GLY A 120 2.80 -1.28 8.10
C GLY A 120 2.42 -2.72 7.73
N LEU A 121 1.13 -3.00 7.47
CA LEU A 121 0.70 -4.31 6.99
C LEU A 121 1.28 -4.64 5.61
N MET A 122 1.25 -3.68 4.69
CA MET A 122 1.78 -3.88 3.35
C MET A 122 3.31 -4.03 3.35
N THR A 123 4.03 -3.35 4.26
CA THR A 123 5.46 -3.57 4.50
C THR A 123 5.73 -4.98 5.01
N ALA A 124 4.99 -5.44 6.02
CA ALA A 124 5.18 -6.80 6.52
C ALA A 124 4.88 -7.84 5.42
N LEU A 125 3.79 -7.68 4.68
CA LEU A 125 3.43 -8.57 3.58
C LEU A 125 4.47 -8.56 2.46
N GLY A 126 5.00 -7.39 2.11
CA GLY A 126 6.03 -7.24 1.10
C GLY A 126 7.33 -7.98 1.44
N GLY A 127 7.70 -8.05 2.72
CA GLY A 127 8.89 -8.79 3.17
C GLY A 127 8.66 -10.31 3.33
N ILE A 128 7.43 -10.72 3.63
CA ILE A 128 7.12 -12.15 3.84
C ILE A 128 7.21 -12.94 2.53
N GLY A 129 6.82 -12.37 1.39
CA GLY A 129 6.68 -13.14 0.15
C GLY A 129 7.98 -13.83 -0.31
N HIS A 130 9.11 -13.12 -0.37
CA HIS A 130 10.41 -13.72 -0.66
C HIS A 130 11.06 -14.48 0.51
N THR A 131 10.48 -14.38 1.71
CA THR A 131 10.88 -15.16 2.88
C THR A 131 10.26 -16.57 2.85
N LEU A 132 9.04 -16.72 2.33
CA LEU A 132 8.31 -18.00 2.32
C LEU A 132 9.05 -19.18 1.65
N PRO A 133 9.79 -19.00 0.54
CA PRO A 133 10.54 -20.11 -0.07
C PRO A 133 11.57 -20.76 0.86
N PHE A 134 12.03 -20.05 1.90
CA PHE A 134 12.95 -20.59 2.90
C PHE A 134 12.32 -21.57 3.90
N LEU A 135 11.01 -21.83 3.81
CA LEU A 135 10.39 -22.98 4.46
C LEU A 135 10.78 -24.32 3.80
N ILE A 136 11.31 -24.28 2.58
CA ILE A 136 11.77 -25.48 1.88
C ILE A 136 13.07 -26.00 2.53
N PRO A 137 13.13 -27.27 2.98
CA PRO A 137 14.31 -27.80 3.68
C PRO A 137 15.58 -27.81 2.83
N SER A 138 15.44 -27.93 1.50
CA SER A 138 16.57 -27.90 0.57
C SER A 138 16.98 -26.45 0.30
N PHE A 139 18.18 -26.08 0.76
CA PHE A 139 18.74 -24.73 0.61
C PHE A 139 18.80 -24.25 -0.84
N GLN A 140 19.30 -25.09 -1.75
CA GLN A 140 19.44 -24.71 -3.18
C GLN A 140 18.08 -24.45 -3.83
N ILE A 141 17.07 -25.26 -3.49
CA ILE A 141 15.70 -25.09 -3.98
C ILE A 141 15.08 -23.83 -3.36
N ALA A 142 15.22 -23.65 -2.05
CA ALA A 142 14.75 -22.47 -1.33
C ALA A 142 15.33 -21.17 -1.89
N LEU A 143 16.65 -21.12 -2.10
CA LEU A 143 17.36 -19.96 -2.62
C LEU A 143 16.93 -19.64 -4.06
N THR A 144 16.86 -20.65 -4.93
CA THR A 144 16.44 -20.46 -6.32
C THR A 144 15.00 -19.97 -6.39
N ALA A 145 14.10 -20.57 -5.59
CA ALA A 145 12.72 -20.15 -5.50
C ALA A 145 12.58 -18.72 -4.93
N ALA A 146 13.36 -18.37 -3.90
CA ALA A 146 13.39 -17.02 -3.34
C ALA A 146 13.81 -15.99 -4.40
N VAL A 147 14.88 -16.23 -5.15
CA VAL A 147 15.33 -15.33 -6.22
C VAL A 147 14.24 -15.14 -7.29
N VAL A 148 13.57 -16.23 -7.69
CA VAL A 148 12.44 -16.16 -8.65
C VAL A 148 11.28 -15.33 -8.09
N VAL A 149 10.92 -15.54 -6.82
CA VAL A 149 9.87 -14.77 -6.14
C VAL A 149 10.24 -13.29 -6.10
N VAL A 150 11.48 -12.93 -5.75
CA VAL A 150 11.94 -11.53 -5.74
C VAL A 150 11.77 -10.88 -7.11
N ILE A 151 12.16 -11.56 -8.20
CA ILE A 151 12.01 -11.02 -9.55
C ILE A 151 10.52 -10.75 -9.86
N VAL A 152 9.64 -11.68 -9.50
CA VAL A 152 8.19 -11.54 -9.69
C VAL A 152 7.63 -10.41 -8.82
N GLU A 153 8.02 -10.32 -7.55
CA GLU A 153 7.61 -9.26 -6.63
C GLU A 153 8.00 -7.88 -7.14
N LEU A 154 9.27 -7.69 -7.54
CA LEU A 154 9.75 -6.41 -8.07
C LEU A 154 9.05 -6.05 -9.39
N ALA A 155 8.76 -7.03 -10.24
CA ALA A 155 7.99 -6.82 -11.47
C ALA A 155 6.55 -6.38 -11.18
N ILE A 156 5.89 -7.03 -10.22
CA ILE A 156 4.54 -6.66 -9.77
C ILE A 156 4.56 -5.25 -9.18
N ILE A 157 5.48 -4.94 -8.26
CA ILE A 157 5.62 -3.62 -7.64
C ILE A 157 5.84 -2.55 -8.71
N SER A 158 6.73 -2.81 -9.66
CA SER A 158 6.98 -1.90 -10.78
C SER A 158 5.71 -1.65 -11.62
N TRP A 159 4.96 -2.70 -11.92
CA TRP A 159 3.69 -2.60 -12.65
C TRP A 159 2.62 -1.83 -11.87
N VAL A 160 2.42 -2.12 -10.58
CA VAL A 160 1.45 -1.41 -9.74
C VAL A 160 1.85 0.08 -9.65
N ARG A 161 3.14 0.38 -9.48
CA ARG A 161 3.64 1.76 -9.49
C ARG A 161 3.36 2.47 -10.82
N HIS A 162 3.59 1.82 -11.94
CA HIS A 162 3.26 2.38 -13.25
C HIS A 162 1.76 2.65 -13.37
N ARG A 163 0.91 1.69 -12.97
CA ARG A 163 -0.55 1.75 -13.09
C ARG A 163 -1.20 2.84 -12.26
N TYR A 164 -0.69 3.11 -11.05
CA TYR A 164 -1.31 4.00 -10.07
C TYR A 164 -0.59 5.33 -9.85
N MET A 165 0.71 5.43 -10.16
CA MET A 165 1.49 6.67 -9.98
C MET A 165 1.85 7.35 -11.32
N GLU A 166 1.32 6.86 -12.44
CA GLU A 166 1.57 7.39 -13.81
C GLU A 166 3.06 7.54 -14.17
N THR A 167 3.94 6.81 -13.48
CA THR A 167 5.38 6.85 -13.72
C THR A 167 5.71 6.10 -15.01
N PRO A 168 6.59 6.62 -15.90
CA PRO A 168 6.98 5.91 -17.11
C PRO A 168 7.49 4.50 -16.80
N PRO A 169 7.10 3.45 -17.56
CA PRO A 169 7.33 2.06 -17.18
C PRO A 169 8.82 1.73 -17.06
N LEU A 170 9.66 2.32 -17.92
CA LEU A 170 11.11 2.16 -17.87
C LEU A 170 11.71 2.75 -16.58
N SER A 171 11.22 3.92 -16.14
CA SER A 171 11.69 4.58 -14.91
C SER A 171 11.25 3.81 -13.67
N ALA A 172 9.99 3.34 -13.63
CA ALA A 172 9.50 2.50 -12.55
C ALA A 172 10.27 1.18 -12.44
N ALA A 173 10.53 0.51 -13.57
CA ALA A 173 11.32 -0.72 -13.61
C ALA A 173 12.77 -0.48 -13.20
N LEU A 174 13.39 0.59 -13.68
CA LEU A 174 14.76 0.94 -13.30
C LEU A 174 14.87 1.27 -11.82
N GLN A 175 13.98 2.09 -11.26
CA GLN A 175 14.07 2.49 -9.84
C GLN A 175 13.86 1.30 -8.90
N VAL A 176 12.81 0.51 -9.13
CA VAL A 176 12.52 -0.67 -8.30
C VAL A 176 13.56 -1.77 -8.52
N GLY A 177 13.98 -1.98 -9.78
CA GLY A 177 14.96 -2.99 -10.16
C GLY A 177 16.38 -2.68 -9.68
N LEU A 178 16.88 -1.44 -9.86
CA LEU A 178 18.18 -1.03 -9.32
C LEU A 178 18.17 -1.04 -7.80
N GLY A 179 17.13 -0.50 -7.16
CA GLY A 179 17.00 -0.53 -5.71
C GLY A 179 17.06 -1.95 -5.16
N GLY A 180 16.24 -2.85 -5.71
CA GLY A 180 16.24 -4.26 -5.33
C GLY A 180 17.58 -4.96 -5.59
N ALA A 181 18.19 -4.73 -6.76
CA ALA A 181 19.48 -5.33 -7.11
C ALA A 181 20.60 -4.87 -6.18
N LEU A 182 20.66 -3.58 -5.83
CA LEU A 182 21.65 -3.05 -4.91
C LEU A 182 21.52 -3.68 -3.52
N VAL A 183 20.31 -3.72 -2.96
CA VAL A 183 20.08 -4.29 -1.63
C VAL A 183 20.33 -5.81 -1.62
N PHE A 184 19.92 -6.50 -2.69
CA PHE A 184 20.22 -7.93 -2.86
C PHE A 184 21.73 -8.20 -2.91
N LEU A 185 22.48 -7.44 -3.71
CA LEU A 185 23.94 -7.55 -3.76
C LEU A 185 24.59 -7.24 -2.42
N THR A 186 24.08 -6.25 -1.67
CA THR A 186 24.53 -5.99 -0.30
C THR A 186 24.33 -7.22 0.60
N GLY A 187 23.16 -7.86 0.52
CA GLY A 187 22.89 -9.11 1.24
C GLY A 187 23.88 -10.22 0.88
N ILE A 188 24.15 -10.41 -0.41
CA ILE A 188 25.15 -11.40 -0.87
C ILE A 188 26.53 -11.10 -0.31
N LEU A 189 27.00 -9.86 -0.46
CA LEU A 189 28.35 -9.48 -0.04
C LEU A 189 28.53 -9.67 1.46
N ILE A 190 27.57 -9.20 2.27
CA ILE A 190 27.59 -9.36 3.73
C ILE A 190 27.52 -10.84 4.13
N GLY A 191 26.66 -11.64 3.49
CA GLY A 191 26.50 -13.05 3.82
C GLY A 191 27.64 -13.95 3.33
N SER A 192 28.45 -13.48 2.37
CA SER A 192 29.61 -14.20 1.82
C SER A 192 30.94 -13.87 2.51
N SER A 193 30.93 -12.91 3.44
CA SER A 193 32.09 -12.46 4.23
C SER A 193 32.23 -13.26 5.52
#